data_AF-A0A919NXX8-F1
#
_entry.id   AF-A0A919NXX8-F1
#
_cell.length_a   1.000
_cell.length_b   1.000
_cell.length_c   1.000
_cell.angle_alpha   90.00
_cell.angle_beta   90.00
_cell.angle_gamma   90.00
#
_symmetry.space_group_name_H-M   'P 1'
#
loop_
_entity.id
_entity.type
_entity.pdbx_description
1 polymer ?
#
loop_
_entity_poly.entity_id
_entity_poly.type
_entity_poly.pdbx_seq_one_letter_code
_entity_poly.pdbx_strand_id
1 'polypeptide(L)'
;METTYPVEAPTLESAHEALRRLYGPHTEDLWKTLLFSAGLTGAETDPGSFGRMVVSMQAADGVTGLCGRSLAMRAAAFKRLAALPPSDDVVVVRAAGEGA
;
A
#
# COMPACT_ATOMS: atom_id res chain seq x y z
N MET A 1 -0.18 -27.36 -11.74
CA MET A 1 0.71 -26.20 -11.91
C MET A 1 0.17 -25.16 -10.96
N GLU A 2 0.89 -24.83 -9.89
CA GLU A 2 0.35 -24.08 -8.76
C GLU A 2 0.50 -22.58 -9.01
N THR A 3 -0.52 -21.95 -9.58
CA THR A 3 -0.55 -20.51 -9.86
C THR A 3 -1.21 -19.79 -8.68
N THR A 4 -0.50 -19.76 -7.56
CA THR A 4 -0.79 -18.79 -6.50
C THR A 4 -0.53 -17.40 -7.06
N TYR A 5 -1.57 -16.58 -7.18
CA TYR A 5 -1.45 -15.17 -7.57
C TYR A 5 -0.40 -14.50 -6.66
N PRO A 6 0.79 -14.09 -7.15
CA PRO A 6 1.86 -13.59 -6.29
C PRO A 6 1.59 -12.12 -5.97
N VAL A 7 0.54 -11.87 -5.18
CA VAL A 7 0.23 -10.55 -4.65
C VAL A 7 0.82 -10.51 -3.24
N GLU A 8 1.84 -9.69 -3.02
CA GLU A 8 2.42 -9.53 -1.69
C GLU A 8 1.54 -8.62 -0.84
N ALA A 9 1.44 -8.93 0.46
CA ALA A 9 0.78 -8.06 1.41
C ALA A 9 1.56 -6.74 1.52
N PRO A 10 0.90 -5.57 1.44
CA PRO A 10 1.59 -4.31 1.66
C PRO A 10 2.08 -4.20 3.10
N THR A 11 3.35 -3.81 3.24
CA THR A 11 4.08 -3.68 4.51
C THR A 11 4.43 -2.23 4.81
N LEU A 12 4.91 -1.95 6.04
CA LEU A 12 5.49 -0.64 6.38
C LEU A 12 6.64 -0.27 5.44
N GLU A 13 7.50 -1.24 5.11
CA GLU A 13 8.61 -1.05 4.17
C GLU A 13 8.09 -0.63 2.79
N SER A 14 7.06 -1.30 2.27
CA SER A 14 6.46 -0.93 0.98
C SER A 14 5.86 0.48 0.98
N ALA A 15 5.32 0.93 2.13
CA ALA A 15 4.80 2.28 2.30
C ALA A 15 5.95 3.32 2.34
N HIS A 16 7.03 3.01 3.05
CA HIS A 16 8.21 3.86 3.11
C HIS A 16 8.85 4.01 1.73
N GLU A 17 9.00 2.91 1.00
CA GLU A 17 9.52 2.90 -0.37
C GLU A 17 8.65 3.72 -1.33
N ALA A 18 7.31 3.63 -1.21
CA ALA A 18 6.40 4.43 -2.02
C ALA A 18 6.58 5.93 -1.76
N LEU A 19 6.76 6.34 -0.50
CA LEU A 19 7.07 7.71 -0.15
C LEU A 19 8.45 8.14 -0.66
N ARG A 20 9.45 7.25 -0.58
CA ARG A 20 10.80 7.48 -1.08
C ARG A 20 10.84 7.81 -2.57
N ARG A 21 10.00 7.13 -3.36
CA ARG A 21 9.85 7.40 -4.80
C ARG A 21 9.19 8.75 -5.09
N LEU A 22 8.36 9.24 -4.19
CA LEU A 22 7.61 10.48 -4.39
C LEU A 22 8.38 11.71 -3.92
N TYR A 23 9.02 11.63 -2.74
CA TYR A 23 9.65 12.77 -2.08
C TYR A 23 11.18 12.71 -2.08
N GLY A 24 11.77 11.59 -2.51
CA GLY A 24 13.22 11.40 -2.61
C GLY A 24 13.91 11.66 -1.26
N PRO A 25 14.90 12.56 -1.19
CA PRO A 25 15.67 12.82 0.03
C PRO A 25 14.85 13.43 1.17
N HIS A 26 13.70 14.06 0.90
CA HIS A 26 12.84 14.63 1.95
C HIS A 26 11.96 13.59 2.67
N THR A 27 12.02 12.33 2.23
CA THR A 27 11.18 11.25 2.76
C THR A 27 11.43 10.97 4.22
N GLU A 28 12.69 11.02 4.68
CA GLU A 28 13.04 10.61 6.05
C GLU A 28 12.41 11.49 7.13
N ASP A 29 12.31 12.80 6.89
CA ASP A 29 11.68 13.71 7.84
C ASP A 29 10.17 13.51 7.89
N LEU A 30 9.52 13.37 6.72
CA LEU A 30 8.11 13.03 6.62
C LEU A 30 7.82 11.67 7.29
N TRP A 31 8.68 10.67 7.05
CA TRP A 31 8.53 9.33 7.58
C TRP A 31 8.58 9.32 9.10
N LYS A 32 9.53 10.03 9.71
CA LYS A 32 9.61 10.20 11.17
C LYS A 32 8.35 10.86 11.74
N THR A 33 7.82 11.91 11.08
CA THR A 33 6.57 12.54 11.50
C THR A 33 5.40 11.56 11.46
N LEU A 34 5.27 10.80 10.36
CA LEU A 34 4.20 9.83 10.19
C LEU A 34 4.28 8.68 11.21
N LEU A 35 5.50 8.17 11.49
CA LEU A 35 5.76 7.18 12.52
C LEU A 35 5.34 7.69 13.89
N PHE A 36 5.78 8.90 14.25
CA PHE A 36 5.39 9.53 15.51
C PHE A 36 3.87 9.67 15.65
N SER A 37 3.20 10.20 14.62
CA SER A 37 1.73 10.35 14.60
C SER A 37 0.99 9.00 14.66
N ALA A 38 1.58 7.94 14.12
CA ALA A 38 1.02 6.58 14.18
C ALA A 38 1.35 5.84 15.49
N GLY A 39 2.19 6.41 16.36
CA GLY A 39 2.70 5.75 17.56
C GLY A 39 3.63 4.57 17.24
N LEU A 40 4.42 4.71 16.17
CA LEU A 40 5.32 3.69 15.64
C LEU A 40 6.79 4.15 15.73
N THR A 41 7.68 3.18 15.67
CA THR A 41 9.14 3.30 15.70
C THR A 41 9.77 3.03 14.34
N GLY A 42 9.08 2.29 13.47
CA GLY A 42 9.56 1.87 12.15
C GLY A 42 10.19 0.47 12.13
N ALA A 43 10.26 -0.19 13.29
CA ALA A 43 10.79 -1.56 13.44
C ALA A 43 9.69 -2.60 13.70
N GLU A 44 8.42 -2.21 13.56
CA GLU A 44 7.30 -3.08 13.88
C GLU A 44 7.16 -4.23 12.90
N THR A 45 6.94 -5.42 13.46
CA THR A 45 6.62 -6.64 12.71
C THR A 45 5.18 -7.08 12.91
N ASP A 46 4.41 -6.36 13.75
CA ASP A 46 3.02 -6.71 14.01
C ASP A 46 2.10 -6.32 12.84
N PRO A 47 1.03 -7.12 12.58
CA PRO A 47 0.11 -6.86 11.47
C PRO A 47 -0.69 -5.55 11.57
N GLY A 48 -0.81 -4.96 12.76
CA GLY A 48 -1.59 -3.75 13.00
C GLY A 48 -0.86 -2.46 12.59
N SER A 49 0.48 -2.50 12.56
CA SER A 49 1.31 -1.33 12.34
C SER A 49 1.19 -0.71 10.96
N PHE A 50 1.04 -1.53 9.90
CA PHE A 50 0.72 -1.01 8.57
C PHE A 50 -0.61 -0.24 8.53
N GLY A 51 -1.64 -0.76 9.22
CA GLY A 51 -2.94 -0.11 9.31
C GLY A 51 -2.87 1.26 9.98
N ARG A 52 -2.14 1.36 11.10
CA ARG A 52 -1.91 2.63 11.81
C ARG A 52 -1.16 3.65 10.94
N MET A 53 -0.12 3.20 10.23
CA MET A 53 0.62 4.06 9.29
C MET A 53 -0.30 4.58 8.18
N VAL A 54 -1.10 3.72 7.57
CA VAL A 54 -2.05 4.11 6.51
C VAL A 54 -3.10 5.13 7.01
N VAL A 55 -3.55 5.01 8.26
CA VAL A 55 -4.44 6.02 8.88
C VAL A 55 -3.71 7.35 9.06
N SER A 56 -2.48 7.33 9.58
CA SER A 56 -1.64 8.53 9.72
C SER A 56 -1.39 9.23 8.38
N MET A 57 -1.04 8.47 7.34
CA MET A 57 -0.86 9.00 5.99
C MET A 57 -2.14 9.62 5.43
N GLN A 58 -3.31 9.01 5.64
CA GLN A 58 -4.59 9.55 5.16
C GLN A 58 -5.00 10.84 5.85
N ALA A 59 -4.59 11.03 7.10
CA ALA A 59 -4.80 12.28 7.84
C ALA A 59 -3.82 13.39 7.43
N ALA A 60 -2.73 13.05 6.71
CA ALA A 60 -1.81 14.03 6.17
C ALA A 60 -2.38 14.72 4.91
N ASP A 61 -2.03 15.99 4.73
CA ASP A 61 -2.49 16.79 3.60
C ASP A 61 -1.83 16.40 2.27
N GLY A 62 -2.47 16.81 1.17
CA GLY A 62 -1.90 16.74 -0.17
C GLY A 62 -1.63 15.33 -0.70
N VAL A 63 -0.45 15.13 -1.29
CA VAL A 63 -0.10 13.89 -1.99
C VAL A 63 0.13 12.73 -1.01
N THR A 64 0.57 13.00 0.22
CA THR A 64 0.72 11.97 1.27
C THR A 64 -0.63 11.33 1.61
N GLY A 65 -1.68 12.15 1.77
CA GLY A 65 -3.06 11.69 1.95
C GLY A 65 -3.54 10.81 0.80
N LEU A 66 -3.24 11.19 -0.44
CA LEU A 66 -3.57 10.39 -1.62
C LEU A 66 -2.82 9.06 -1.65
N CYS A 67 -1.53 9.06 -1.30
CA CYS A 67 -0.72 7.85 -1.17
C CYS A 67 -1.30 6.90 -0.11
N GLY A 68 -1.69 7.44 1.05
CA GLY A 68 -2.36 6.67 2.12
C GLY A 68 -3.66 6.00 1.64
N ARG A 69 -4.50 6.72 0.90
CA ARG A 69 -5.73 6.15 0.29
C ARG A 69 -5.41 5.06 -0.74
N SER A 70 -4.41 5.27 -1.59
CA SER A 70 -3.98 4.28 -2.58
C SER A 70 -3.47 2.99 -1.91
N LEU A 71 -2.67 3.11 -0.86
CA LEU A 71 -2.20 1.97 -0.07
C LEU A 71 -3.34 1.23 0.63
N ALA A 72 -4.34 1.95 1.16
CA ALA A 72 -5.54 1.34 1.73
C ALA A 72 -6.32 0.51 0.70
N MET A 73 -6.48 1.03 -0.53
CA MET A 73 -7.12 0.30 -1.63
C MET A 73 -6.34 -0.97 -2.00
N ARG A 74 -5.00 -0.88 -2.11
CA ARG A 74 -4.15 -2.05 -2.37
C ARG A 74 -4.28 -3.10 -1.28
N ALA A 75 -4.29 -2.71 -0.02
CA ALA A 75 -4.45 -3.63 1.10
C ALA A 75 -5.84 -4.29 1.09
N ALA A 76 -6.89 -3.55 0.75
CA ALA A 76 -8.23 -4.12 0.60
C ALA A 76 -8.32 -5.08 -0.59
N ALA A 77 -7.66 -4.76 -1.71
CA ALA A 77 -7.57 -5.64 -2.87
C ALA A 77 -6.81 -6.93 -2.53
N PHE A 78 -5.67 -6.83 -1.86
CA PHE A 78 -4.91 -7.99 -1.37
C PHE A 78 -5.79 -8.89 -0.49
N LYS A 79 -6.50 -8.34 0.50
CA LYS A 79 -7.40 -9.13 1.37
C LYS A 79 -8.47 -9.88 0.57
N ARG A 80 -9.03 -9.27 -0.48
CA ARG A 80 -10.04 -9.91 -1.34
C ARG A 80 -9.41 -11.00 -2.19
N LEU A 81 -8.25 -10.74 -2.80
CA LEU A 81 -7.55 -11.70 -3.66
C LEU A 81 -7.00 -12.88 -2.86
N ALA A 82 -6.42 -12.64 -1.69
CA ALA A 82 -5.90 -13.68 -0.81
C ALA A 82 -6.99 -14.58 -0.21
N ALA A 83 -8.26 -14.14 -0.23
CA ALA A 83 -9.39 -14.94 0.20
C ALA A 83 -9.97 -15.82 -0.92
N LEU A 84 -9.55 -15.61 -2.18
CA LEU A 84 -9.96 -16.46 -3.29
C LEU A 84 -9.16 -17.77 -3.27
N PRO A 85 -9.76 -18.90 -3.67
CA PRO A 85 -9.00 -20.10 -3.97
C PRO A 85 -8.03 -19.80 -5.14
N PRO A 86 -6.87 -20.48 -5.21
CA PRO A 86 -5.98 -20.35 -6.35
C PRO A 86 -6.74 -20.68 -7.64
N SER A 87 -6.71 -19.76 -8.61
CA SER A 87 -7.43 -19.88 -9.89
C SER A 87 -6.47 -19.76 -11.07
N ASP A 88 -6.56 -20.69 -12.02
CA ASP A 88 -5.72 -20.73 -13.24
C ASP A 88 -6.16 -19.72 -14.33
N ASP A 89 -7.27 -18.99 -14.13
CA ASP A 89 -7.82 -18.09 -15.13
C ASP A 89 -7.26 -16.66 -15.05
N VAL A 90 -6.36 -16.31 -15.98
CA VAL A 90 -5.91 -14.93 -16.22
C VAL A 90 -7.02 -14.18 -16.95
N VAL A 91 -7.80 -13.38 -16.23
CA VAL A 91 -8.75 -12.45 -16.85
C VAL A 91 -7.99 -11.23 -17.38
N VAL A 92 -7.74 -11.20 -18.69
CA VAL A 92 -7.21 -10.02 -19.38
C VAL A 92 -8.29 -8.94 -19.40
N VAL A 93 -8.19 -7.97 -18.50
CA VAL A 93 -9.03 -6.76 -18.53
C VAL A 93 -8.57 -5.90 -19.71
N ARG A 94 -9.22 -6.02 -20.87
CA ARG A 94 -9.06 -5.05 -21.95
C ARG A 94 -9.70 -3.73 -21.50
N ALA A 95 -8.89 -2.68 -21.40
CA ALA A 95 -9.39 -1.32 -21.24
C ALA A 95 -10.25 -1.00 -22.47
N ALA A 96 -11.55 -0.83 -22.27
CA ALA A 96 -12.44 -0.32 -23.29
C ALA A 96 -12.17 1.17 -23.45
N GLY A 97 -11.52 1.55 -24.55
CA GLY A 97 -11.33 2.94 -24.91
C GLY A 97 -10.35 3.13 -26.05
N GLU A 98 -10.84 3.08 -27.28
CA GLU A 98 -10.49 4.04 -28.33
C GLU A 98 -11.51 3.91 -29.47
N GLY A 99 -12.51 4.78 -29.43
CA GLY A 99 -13.29 5.15 -30.59
C GLY A 99 -12.91 6.59 -30.95
N ALA A 100 -12.38 6.78 -32.15
CA ALA A 100 -12.37 8.03 -32.90
C ALA A 100 -12.38 7.66 -34.38
#